data_AF-A0A670HM99-F1
#
_entry.id   AF-A0A670HM99-F1
#
_cell.length_a   1.000
_cell.length_b   1.000
_cell.length_c   1.000
_cell.angle_alpha   90.00
_cell.angle_beta   90.00
_cell.angle_gamma   90.00
#
_symmetry.space_group_name_H-M   'P 1'
#
loop_
_entity.id
_entity.type
_entity.pdbx_description
1 polymer ?
#
loop_
_entity_poly.entity_id
_entity_poly.type
_entity_poly.pdbx_seq_one_letter_code
_entity_poly.pdbx_strand_id
1 'polypeptide(L)' 'CLKCFWLNKCCRYAGVFHVEKNRRYSLSREEAIELCKALNSTLPTWDQMQKAYDQGFETCR' A
#
# COMPACT_ATOMS: atom_id res chain seq x y z
N CYS A 1 0.58 6.21 -13.38
CA CYS A 1 0.56 5.01 -12.52
C CYS A 1 -0.87 4.72 -12.10
N LEU A 2 -1.58 3.87 -12.86
CA LEU A 2 -2.98 3.56 -12.60
C LEU A 2 -3.10 2.52 -11.49
N LYS A 3 -4.03 2.81 -10.57
CA LYS A 3 -4.28 2.14 -9.29
C LYS A 3 -4.35 0.61 -9.43
N CYS A 4 -3.75 -0.08 -8.46
CA CYS A 4 -3.49 -1.50 -8.52
C CYS A 4 -4.77 -2.34 -8.41
N PHE A 5 -5.37 -2.68 -9.56
CA PHE A 5 -6.62 -3.46 -9.61
C PHE A 5 -6.39 -4.92 -10.05
N TRP A 6 -5.19 -5.24 -10.55
CA TRP A 6 -4.80 -6.60 -10.95
C TRP A 6 -3.38 -6.87 -10.48
N LEU A 7 -3.23 -7.93 -9.67
CA LEU A 7 -1.98 -8.42 -9.11
C LEU A 7 -0.95 -8.63 -10.22
N ASN A 8 -0.08 -7.63 -10.46
CA ASN A 8 1.33 -7.79 -10.88
C ASN A 8 2.07 -6.46 -11.13
N LYS A 9 1.42 -5.29 -11.17
CA LYS A 9 2.13 -3.99 -11.19
C LYS A 9 1.41 -2.92 -10.36
N CYS A 10 1.54 -3.00 -9.04
CA CYS A 10 1.31 -1.82 -8.20
C CYS A 10 2.51 -0.89 -8.40
N CYS A 11 2.26 0.38 -8.62
CA CYS A 11 3.33 1.38 -8.55
C CYS A 11 3.85 1.42 -7.12
N ARG A 12 5.09 0.94 -6.96
CA ARG A 12 5.80 0.95 -5.70
C ARG A 12 6.67 2.20 -5.68
N TYR A 13 6.52 3.00 -4.64
CA TYR A 13 7.33 4.18 -4.39
C TYR A 13 8.21 3.87 -3.19
N ALA A 14 9.53 3.83 -3.39
CA ALA A 14 10.48 3.32 -2.39
C ALA A 14 10.11 1.95 -1.76
N GLY A 15 9.37 1.10 -2.48
CA GLY A 15 8.87 -0.19 -1.98
C GLY A 15 7.50 -0.13 -1.27
N VAL A 16 6.98 1.07 -1.00
CA VAL A 16 5.64 1.29 -0.42
C VAL A 16 4.60 1.25 -1.52
N PHE A 17 3.44 0.66 -1.21
CA PHE A 17 2.29 0.60 -2.10
C PHE A 17 1.01 0.71 -1.29
N HIS A 18 -0.05 1.15 -1.96
CA HIS A 18 -1.38 1.31 -1.36
C HIS A 18 -2.32 0.21 -1.85
N VAL A 19 -3.05 -0.40 -0.91
CA VAL A 19 -4.01 -1.48 -1.17
C VAL A 19 -5.38 -1.08 -0.64
N GLU A 20 -6.41 -1.30 -1.44
CA GLU A 20 -7.80 -1.11 -1.03
C GLU A 20 -8.61 -2.37 -1.31
N LYS A 21 -9.36 -2.82 -0.32
CA LYS A 21 -10.35 -3.91 -0.49
C LYS A 21 -11.70 -3.29 -0.84
N ASN A 22 -12.33 -3.77 -1.92
CA ASN A 22 -13.72 -3.44 -2.29
C ASN A 22 -14.07 -1.94 -2.43
N ARG A 23 -13.08 -1.07 -2.66
CA ARG A 23 -13.23 0.41 -2.75
C ARG A 23 -13.87 1.08 -1.51
N ARG A 24 -13.97 0.41 -0.36
CA ARG A 24 -14.51 0.96 0.91
C ARG A 24 -13.51 0.84 2.06
N TYR A 25 -13.70 1.61 3.14
CA TYR A 25 -12.97 1.48 4.40
C TYR A 25 -13.46 0.24 5.16
N SER A 26 -13.08 -0.93 4.67
CA SER A 26 -13.55 -2.22 5.18
C SER A 26 -12.40 -3.12 5.62
N LEU A 27 -11.31 -2.52 6.11
CA LEU A 27 -10.09 -3.23 6.47
C LEU A 27 -9.76 -2.93 7.93
N SER A 28 -9.78 -3.96 8.78
CA SER A 28 -9.27 -3.82 10.15
C SER A 28 -7.74 -3.83 10.17
N ARG A 29 -7.14 -3.47 11.31
CA ARG A 29 -5.68 -3.50 11.49
C ARG A 29 -5.12 -4.92 11.33
N GLU A 30 -5.84 -5.92 11.83
CA GLU A 30 -5.46 -7.34 11.75
C GLU A 30 -5.55 -7.82 10.30
N GLU A 31 -6.63 -7.47 9.59
CA GLU A 31 -6.75 -7.77 8.15
C GLU A 31 -5.63 -7.11 7.34
N ALA A 32 -5.21 -5.88 7.71
CA ALA A 32 -4.11 -5.19 7.05
C ALA A 32 -2.79 -5.95 7.20
N ILE A 33 -2.50 -6.45 8.40
CA ILE A 33 -1.30 -7.23 8.68
C ILE A 33 -1.29 -8.52 7.85
N GLU A 34 -2.39 -9.27 7.84
CA GLU A 34 -2.50 -10.51 7.09
C GLU A 34 -2.43 -10.28 5.58
N LEU A 35 -3.01 -9.19 5.07
CA LEU A 35 -2.90 -8.80 3.67
C LEU A 35 -1.48 -8.42 3.28
N CYS A 36 -0.77 -7.63 4.11
CA CYS A 36 0.64 -7.33 3.86
C CYS A 36 1.49 -8.61 3.84
N LYS A 37 1.29 -9.52 4.80
CA LYS A 37 1.99 -10.82 4.83
C LYS A 37 1.69 -11.68 3.60
N ALA A 38 0.43 -11.76 3.17
CA ALA A 38 0.03 -12.48 1.95
C ALA A 38 0.71 -11.91 0.69
N LEU A 39 1.08 -10.63 0.73
CA LEU A 39 1.83 -9.93 -0.32
C LEU A 39 3.36 -9.94 -0.07
N ASN A 40 3.86 -10.80 0.82
CA ASN A 40 5.27 -10.87 1.24
C ASN A 40 5.85 -9.49 1.61
N SER A 41 5.02 -8.65 2.22
CA SER A 41 5.33 -7.26 2.57
C SER A 41 4.99 -6.99 4.03
N THR A 42 5.43 -5.85 4.54
CA THR A 42 5.16 -5.42 5.93
C THR A 42 4.41 -4.09 5.94
N LEU A 43 3.78 -3.77 7.08
CA LEU A 43 3.28 -2.42 7.29
C LEU A 43 4.47 -1.45 7.23
N PRO A 44 4.35 -0.33 6.50
CA PRO A 44 5.44 0.62 6.36
C PRO A 44 5.71 1.31 7.69
N THR A 45 6.98 1.57 7.98
CA THR A 45 7.36 2.51 9.04
C THR A 45 7.17 3.95 8.57
N TRP A 46 7.14 4.90 9.51
CA TRP A 46 7.06 6.32 9.18
C TRP A 46 8.18 6.75 8.22
N ASP A 47 9.42 6.32 8.45
CA ASP A 47 10.57 6.67 7.60
C ASP A 47 10.43 6.13 6.17
N GLN A 48 9.85 4.93 6.01
CA GLN A 48 9.58 4.36 4.68
C GLN A 48 8.47 5.14 3.96
N MET A 49 7.44 5.57 4.71
CA MET A 49 6.36 6.39 4.17
C MET A 49 6.86 7.77 3.72
N GLN A 50 7.72 8.41 4.52
CA GLN A 50 8.32 9.70 4.16
C GLN A 50 9.15 9.60 2.88
N LYS A 51 10.01 8.56 2.78
CA LYS A 51 10.79 8.31 1.55
C LYS A 51 9.91 8.07 0.33
N ALA A 52 8.79 7.38 0.49
CA ALA A 52 7.83 7.19 -0.58
C ALA A 52 7.18 8.52 -0.98
N TYR A 53 6.79 9.34 -0.02
CA TYR A 53 6.21 10.67 -0.26
C TYR A 53 7.16 11.59 -1.02
N ASP A 54 8.45 11.61 -0.63
CA ASP A 54 9.49 12.39 -1.31
C ASP A 54 9.71 11.93 -2.77
N GLN A 55 9.36 10.68 -3.09
CA GLN A 55 9.36 10.13 -4.46
C GLN A 55 8.04 10.39 -5.23
N GLY A 56 7.11 11.16 -4.66
CA GLY A 56 5.82 11.49 -5.26
C GLY A 56 4.71 10.47 -4.96
N PHE A 57 4.82 9.73 -3.86
CA PHE A 57 3.74 8.87 -3.39
C PHE A 57 2.68 9.69 -2.64
N GLU A 58 1.58 9.98 -3.33
CA GLU A 58 0.38 10.55 -2.72
C GLU A 58 -0.85 9.70 -3.07
N THR A 59 -1.74 9.52 -2.10
CA THR A 59 -3.03 8.85 -2.31
C THR A 59 -4.13 9.62 -1.61
N CYS A 60 -5.22 9.91 -2.31
CA CYS A 60 -6.41 10.56 -1.74
C CYS A 60 -7.40 9.51 -1.22
N ARG A 61 -6.97 8.72 -0.23
CA ARG A 61 -7.77 7.69 0.44
C ARG A 61 -7.47 7.70 1.92
#